data_AF-A0A062UR42-F1
#
_entry.id   AF-A0A062UR42-F1
#
_cell.length_a   1.000
_cell.length_b   1.000
_cell.length_c   1.000
_cell.angle_alpha   90.00
_cell.angle_beta   90.00
_cell.angle_gamma   90.00
#
_symmetry.space_group_name_H-M   'P 1'
#
loop_
_entity.id
_entity.type
_entity.pdbx_description
1 polymer ?
#
loop_
_entity_poly.entity_id
_entity_poly.type
_entity_poly.pdbx_seq_one_letter_code
_entity_poly.pdbx_strand_id
1 'polypeptide(L)'
;MLRIVKMLLILSVAAWALIGALGNVIDWGGTTGAVAAATSMSTFDTVPASARATSNPAVILIGALLITTFKIGVGALCLLGAWRMWDARRGDAADFARAKSLALTGCGVAMFMLFAGWIVIAETWFELWRSPVLLDPVLGSAFRYGGFIAVIALFVGAREE
;
A
#
# COMPACT_ATOMS: atom_id res chain seq x y z
N MET A 1 -16.26 -9.94 21.13
CA MET A 1 -16.55 -9.96 19.68
C MET A 1 -15.75 -8.93 18.89
N LEU A 2 -15.66 -7.67 19.35
CA LEU A 2 -14.89 -6.61 18.67
C LEU A 2 -13.41 -6.95 18.41
N ARG A 3 -12.72 -7.61 19.36
CA ARG A 3 -11.33 -8.07 19.15
C ARG A 3 -11.18 -9.00 17.94
N ILE A 4 -12.14 -9.89 17.70
CA ILE A 4 -12.14 -10.77 16.53
C ILE A 4 -12.34 -9.96 15.24
N VAL A 5 -13.28 -9.02 15.24
CA VAL A 5 -13.52 -8.14 14.09
C VAL A 5 -12.26 -7.34 13.74
N LYS A 6 -11.58 -6.77 14.75
CA LYS A 6 -10.30 -6.07 14.56
C LYS A 6 -9.25 -6.97 13.89
N MET A 7 -9.14 -8.23 14.31
CA MET A 7 -8.21 -9.19 13.68
C MET A 7 -8.61 -9.51 12.23
N LEU A 8 -9.90 -9.74 11.95
CA LEU A 8 -10.37 -10.01 10.60
C LEU A 8 -10.11 -8.84 9.64
N LEU A 9 -10.25 -7.60 10.12
CA LEU A 9 -9.90 -6.41 9.34
C LEU A 9 -8.38 -6.29 9.10
N ILE A 10 -7.54 -6.65 10.07
CA ILE A 10 -6.09 -6.70 9.83
C ILE A 10 -5.72 -7.81 8.83
N LEU A 11 -6.38 -8.96 8.92
CA LEU A 11 -6.19 -10.06 7.97
C LEU A 11 -6.63 -9.69 6.55
N SER A 12 -7.66 -8.87 6.39
CA SER A 12 -8.06 -8.37 5.06
C SER A 12 -7.03 -7.39 4.47
N VAL A 13 -6.41 -6.54 5.30
CA VAL A 13 -5.26 -5.70 4.89
C VAL A 13 -4.06 -6.57 4.49
N ALA A 14 -3.77 -7.62 5.27
CA ALA A 14 -2.70 -8.56 4.94
C ALA A 14 -2.98 -9.29 3.61
N ALA A 15 -4.22 -9.74 3.39
CA ALA A 15 -4.63 -10.40 2.16
C ALA A 15 -4.50 -9.47 0.95
N TRP A 16 -4.99 -8.22 1.05
CA TRP A 16 -4.81 -7.22 0.00
C TRP A 16 -3.33 -7.02 -0.35
N ALA A 17 -2.47 -6.93 0.66
CA ALA A 17 -1.04 -6.73 0.46
C ALA A 17 -0.38 -7.95 -0.21
N LEU A 18 -0.59 -9.16 0.31
CA LEU A 18 0.08 -10.37 -0.17
C LEU A 18 -0.46 -10.86 -1.52
N ILE A 19 -1.78 -10.82 -1.73
CA ILE A 19 -2.37 -11.12 -3.04
C ILE A 19 -1.89 -10.07 -4.06
N GLY A 20 -1.82 -8.80 -3.65
CA GLY A 20 -1.28 -7.73 -4.47
C GLY A 20 0.20 -7.94 -4.81
N ALA A 21 1.02 -8.39 -3.87
CA ALA A 21 2.44 -8.68 -4.09
C ALA A 21 2.62 -9.88 -5.03
N LEU A 22 1.83 -10.94 -4.83
CA LEU A 22 1.82 -12.09 -5.73
C LEU A 22 1.44 -11.67 -7.15
N GLY A 23 0.42 -10.84 -7.30
CA GLY A 23 0.04 -10.25 -8.58
C GLY A 23 1.20 -9.46 -9.21
N ASN A 24 1.97 -8.70 -8.41
CA ASN A 24 3.12 -7.99 -8.93
C ASN A 24 4.24 -8.92 -9.44
N VAL A 25 4.47 -10.05 -8.77
CA VAL A 25 5.48 -11.03 -9.18
C VAL A 25 5.04 -11.82 -10.41
N ILE A 26 3.77 -12.25 -10.45
CA ILE A 26 3.21 -13.01 -11.59
C ILE A 26 3.17 -12.14 -12.84
N ASP A 27 2.67 -10.90 -12.71
CA ASP A 27 2.64 -9.92 -13.79
C ASP A 27 3.72 -8.84 -13.58
N TRP A 28 4.97 -9.29 -13.66
CA TRP A 28 6.12 -8.39 -13.53
C TRP A 28 6.18 -7.35 -14.66
N GLY A 29 5.72 -7.73 -15.85
CA GLY A 29 5.59 -6.83 -17.00
C GLY A 29 4.60 -5.70 -16.73
N GLY A 30 3.41 -6.00 -16.19
CA GLY A 30 2.46 -4.99 -15.75
C GLY A 30 2.99 -4.11 -14.61
N THR A 31 3.73 -4.71 -13.67
CA THR A 31 4.32 -3.98 -12.54
C THR A 31 5.36 -2.96 -12.98
N THR A 32 6.34 -3.39 -13.77
CA THR A 32 7.36 -2.49 -14.35
C THR A 32 6.74 -1.52 -15.35
N GLY A 33 5.74 -1.96 -16.12
CA GLY A 33 4.99 -1.13 -17.05
C GLY A 33 4.25 0.03 -16.39
N ALA A 34 3.63 -0.19 -15.23
CA ALA A 34 2.97 0.87 -14.46
C ALA A 34 3.97 1.95 -13.99
N VAL A 35 5.15 1.54 -13.54
CA VAL A 35 6.21 2.49 -13.15
C VAL A 35 6.74 3.22 -14.38
N ALA A 36 7.02 2.50 -15.47
CA ALA A 36 7.49 3.08 -16.72
C ALA A 36 6.51 4.12 -17.28
N ALA A 37 5.21 3.80 -17.30
CA ALA A 37 4.18 4.71 -17.79
C ALA A 37 4.03 5.96 -16.91
N ALA A 38 4.26 5.84 -15.60
CA ALA A 38 4.28 6.99 -14.70
C ALA A 38 5.51 7.86 -14.93
N THR A 39 6.71 7.27 -14.93
CA THR A 39 7.95 8.05 -14.99
C THR A 39 8.24 8.62 -16.37
N SER A 40 7.79 7.97 -17.45
CA SER A 40 7.95 8.46 -18.82
C SER A 40 7.01 9.63 -19.15
N MET A 41 5.92 9.78 -18.39
CA MET A 41 4.84 10.76 -18.65
C MET A 41 4.16 10.62 -20.02
N SER A 42 4.42 9.52 -20.74
CA SER A 42 4.06 9.37 -22.16
C SER A 42 2.56 9.20 -22.42
N THR A 43 1.75 8.99 -21.37
CA THR A 43 0.30 8.81 -21.50
C THR A 43 -0.48 10.12 -21.66
N PHE A 44 0.18 11.27 -21.45
CA PHE A 44 -0.42 12.60 -21.63
C PHE A 44 0.56 13.64 -22.19
N ASP A 45 1.85 13.36 -22.21
CA ASP A 45 2.88 14.21 -22.81
C ASP A 45 3.55 13.46 -23.98
N THR A 46 2.90 13.50 -25.15
CA THR A 46 3.30 12.71 -26.33
C THR A 46 4.55 13.27 -27.03
N VAL A 47 4.95 14.50 -26.72
CA VAL A 47 6.20 15.12 -27.15
C VAL A 47 7.04 15.29 -25.88
N PRO A 48 8.27 14.75 -25.79
CA PRO A 48 9.07 14.78 -24.57
C PRO A 48 9.58 16.20 -24.29
N ALA A 49 8.73 17.04 -23.69
CA ALA A 49 9.07 18.40 -23.32
C ALA A 49 9.24 18.55 -21.80
N SER A 50 8.70 17.63 -21.00
CA SER A 50 8.89 17.64 -19.55
C SER A 50 10.31 17.25 -19.15
N ALA A 51 11.02 18.18 -18.52
CA ALA A 51 12.34 17.95 -17.94
C ALA A 51 12.35 16.91 -16.79
N ARG A 52 11.17 16.47 -16.33
CA ARG A 52 11.00 15.48 -15.26
C ARG A 52 10.88 14.05 -15.78
N ALA A 53 10.51 13.87 -17.04
CA ALA A 53 10.25 12.54 -17.61
C ALA A 53 11.54 11.70 -17.69
N THR A 54 11.43 10.42 -17.34
CA THR A 54 12.53 9.47 -17.45
C THR A 54 12.05 8.06 -17.78
N SER A 55 12.77 7.42 -18.71
CA SER A 55 12.61 6.00 -19.06
C SER A 55 13.80 5.17 -18.58
N ASN A 56 14.54 5.65 -17.58
CA ASN A 56 15.72 4.96 -17.05
C ASN A 56 15.32 3.57 -16.48
N PRO A 57 15.85 2.46 -17.03
CA PRO A 57 15.52 1.11 -16.56
C PRO A 57 15.79 0.87 -15.08
N ALA A 58 16.80 1.54 -14.50
CA ALA A 58 17.10 1.41 -13.07
C ALA A 58 16.00 2.03 -12.20
N VAL A 59 15.47 3.20 -12.58
CA VAL A 59 14.35 3.85 -11.87
C VAL A 59 13.11 2.96 -11.91
N ILE A 60 12.81 2.39 -13.09
CA ILE A 60 11.68 1.49 -13.29
C ILE A 60 11.82 0.25 -12.42
N LEU A 61 12.99 -0.39 -12.44
CA LEU A 61 13.27 -1.57 -11.64
C LEU A 61 13.17 -1.29 -10.13
N ILE A 62 13.79 -0.19 -9.66
CA ILE A 62 13.73 0.20 -8.25
C ILE A 62 12.28 0.45 -7.82
N GLY A 63 11.49 1.16 -8.62
CA GLY A 63 10.07 1.41 -8.33
C GLY A 63 9.27 0.11 -8.20
N ALA A 64 9.44 -0.81 -9.16
CA ALA A 64 8.75 -2.10 -9.16
C ALA A 64 9.14 -2.98 -7.95
N LEU A 65 10.44 -2.98 -7.60
CA LEU A 65 10.93 -3.67 -6.41
C LEU A 65 10.35 -3.06 -5.13
N LEU A 66 10.38 -1.74 -4.99
CA LEU A 66 9.80 -1.06 -3.82
C LEU A 66 8.31 -1.38 -3.65
N ILE A 67 7.51 -1.30 -4.72
CA ILE A 67 6.08 -1.66 -4.68
C ILE A 67 5.89 -3.07 -4.11
N THR A 68 6.66 -4.03 -4.63
CA THR A 68 6.51 -5.45 -4.29
C THR A 68 7.01 -5.71 -2.87
N THR A 69 8.19 -5.20 -2.51
CA THR A 69 8.79 -5.37 -1.17
C THR A 69 7.94 -4.72 -0.08
N PHE A 70 7.41 -3.52 -0.31
CA PHE A 70 6.51 -2.89 0.67
C PHE A 70 5.24 -3.70 0.88
N LYS A 71 4.61 -4.23 -0.19
CA LYS A 71 3.43 -5.10 -0.04
C LYS A 71 3.75 -6.37 0.76
N ILE A 72 4.89 -7.01 0.50
CA ILE A 72 5.33 -8.17 1.29
C ILE A 72 5.52 -7.79 2.75
N GLY A 73 6.20 -6.65 3.02
CA GLY A 73 6.42 -6.14 4.36
C GLY A 73 5.11 -5.84 5.11
N VAL A 74 4.17 -5.15 4.47
CA VAL A 74 2.83 -4.89 5.02
C VAL A 74 2.12 -6.20 5.37
N GLY A 75 2.11 -7.15 4.43
CA GLY A 75 1.50 -8.46 4.64
C GLY A 75 2.09 -9.20 5.84
N ALA A 76 3.42 -9.26 5.93
CA ALA A 76 4.12 -9.91 7.02
C ALA A 76 3.84 -9.24 8.38
N LEU A 77 3.90 -7.91 8.44
CA LEU A 77 3.62 -7.14 9.66
C LEU A 77 2.17 -7.33 10.12
N CYS A 78 1.22 -7.29 9.20
CA CYS A 78 -0.20 -7.48 9.50
C CYS A 78 -0.50 -8.92 9.93
N LEU A 79 0.09 -9.95 9.29
CA LEU A 79 -0.09 -11.34 9.71
C LEU A 79 0.50 -11.60 11.09
N LEU A 80 1.73 -11.16 11.36
CA LEU A 80 2.36 -11.33 12.66
C LEU A 80 1.63 -10.51 13.74
N GLY A 81 1.12 -9.33 13.39
CA GLY A 81 0.27 -8.53 14.26
C GLY A 81 -1.05 -9.22 14.59
N ALA A 82 -1.74 -9.79 13.59
CA ALA A 82 -2.96 -10.55 13.80
C ALA A 82 -2.72 -11.80 14.68
N TRP A 83 -1.60 -12.49 14.50
CA TRP A 83 -1.21 -13.60 15.37
C TRP A 83 -1.01 -13.13 16.81
N ARG A 84 -0.25 -12.05 17.04
CA ARG A 84 -0.09 -11.49 18.40
C ARG A 84 -1.42 -11.08 19.04
N MET A 85 -2.31 -10.47 18.25
CA MET A 85 -3.66 -10.13 18.70
C MET A 85 -4.48 -11.38 19.07
N TRP A 86 -4.31 -12.48 18.34
CA TRP A 86 -4.99 -13.74 18.63
C TRP A 86 -4.55 -14.33 19.96
N ASP A 87 -3.25 -14.35 20.23
CA ASP A 87 -2.70 -14.86 21.49
C ASP A 87 -3.16 -14.00 22.68
N ALA A 88 -3.16 -12.68 22.52
CA ALA A 88 -3.61 -11.73 23.55
C ALA A 88 -5.15 -11.60 23.66
N ARG A 89 -5.95 -12.28 22.83
CA ARG A 89 -7.40 -12.00 22.70
C ARG A 89 -8.20 -12.21 23.99
N ARG A 90 -7.73 -13.08 24.89
CA ARG A 90 -8.34 -13.39 26.20
C ARG A 90 -7.65 -12.67 27.38
N GLY A 91 -6.58 -11.91 27.10
CA GLY A 91 -5.89 -11.10 28.11
C GLY A 91 -6.62 -9.81 28.44
N ASP A 92 -6.03 -9.00 29.30
CA ASP A 92 -6.59 -7.71 29.69
C ASP A 92 -6.57 -6.69 28.51
N ALA A 93 -7.14 -5.50 28.74
CA ALA A 93 -7.18 -4.46 27.72
C ALA A 93 -5.78 -3.93 27.34
N ALA A 94 -4.84 -3.90 28.29
CA ALA A 94 -3.50 -3.37 28.08
C ALA A 94 -2.63 -4.33 27.25
N ASP A 95 -2.73 -5.63 27.48
CA ASP A 95 -2.09 -6.69 26.69
C ASP A 95 -2.56 -6.64 25.24
N PHE A 96 -3.87 -6.58 25.02
CA PHE A 96 -4.41 -6.49 23.67
C PHE A 96 -4.03 -5.18 22.99
N ALA A 97 -4.00 -4.05 23.72
CA ALA A 97 -3.54 -2.77 23.19
C ALA A 97 -2.10 -2.84 22.66
N ARG A 98 -1.18 -3.49 23.41
CA ARG A 98 0.20 -3.71 22.95
C ARG A 98 0.27 -4.65 21.75
N ALA A 99 -0.52 -5.71 21.75
CA ALA A 99 -0.53 -6.71 20.68
C ALA A 99 -0.87 -6.12 19.29
N LYS A 100 -1.70 -5.05 19.25
CA LYS A 100 -2.09 -4.36 18.02
C LYS A 100 -0.96 -3.60 17.33
N SER A 101 0.11 -3.25 18.04
CA SER A 101 1.14 -2.31 17.55
C SER A 101 1.73 -2.75 16.22
N LEU A 102 2.01 -4.04 16.05
CA LEU A 102 2.63 -4.54 14.82
C LEU A 102 1.67 -4.50 13.63
N ALA A 103 0.40 -4.86 13.85
CA ALA A 103 -0.64 -4.76 12.84
C ALA A 103 -0.84 -3.30 12.37
N LEU A 104 -0.90 -2.36 13.32
CA LEU A 104 -1.01 -0.93 13.03
C LEU A 104 0.23 -0.37 12.33
N THR A 105 1.42 -0.91 12.63
CA THR A 105 2.64 -0.58 11.90
C THR A 105 2.53 -1.02 10.45
N GLY A 106 2.03 -2.23 10.18
CA GLY A 106 1.75 -2.71 8.82
C GLY A 106 0.77 -1.79 8.07
N CYS A 107 -0.32 -1.37 8.71
CA CYS A 107 -1.24 -0.38 8.13
C CYS A 107 -0.53 0.96 7.85
N GLY A 108 0.31 1.44 8.77
CA GLY A 108 1.13 2.65 8.59
C GLY A 108 2.05 2.58 7.39
N VAL A 109 2.77 1.47 7.23
CA VAL A 109 3.65 1.23 6.07
C VAL A 109 2.85 1.20 4.77
N ALA A 110 1.65 0.59 4.77
CA ALA A 110 0.79 0.56 3.59
C ALA A 110 0.28 1.95 3.19
N MET A 111 -0.14 2.77 4.16
CA MET A 111 -0.51 4.16 3.91
C MET A 111 0.67 4.97 3.38
N PHE A 112 1.85 4.80 3.97
CA PHE A 112 3.06 5.47 3.52
C PHE A 112 3.41 5.11 2.08
N MET A 113 3.45 3.83 1.71
CA MET A 113 3.81 3.44 0.34
C MET A 113 2.79 3.95 -0.68
N LEU A 114 1.49 3.94 -0.35
CA LEU A 114 0.42 4.37 -1.25
C LEU A 114 0.45 5.89 -1.43
N PHE A 115 0.60 6.64 -0.33
CA PHE A 115 0.64 8.09 -0.37
C PHE A 115 1.96 8.62 -0.95
N ALA A 116 3.11 8.20 -0.42
CA ALA A 116 4.40 8.68 -0.90
C ALA A 116 4.69 8.21 -2.33
N GLY A 117 4.42 6.95 -2.64
CA GLY A 117 4.69 6.38 -3.97
C GLY A 117 3.76 6.93 -5.05
N TRP A 118 2.45 6.78 -4.87
CA TRP A 118 1.50 7.13 -5.93
C TRP A 118 1.05 8.59 -5.89
N ILE A 119 0.84 9.18 -4.72
CA ILE A 119 0.33 10.56 -4.63
C ILE A 119 1.48 11.58 -4.69
N VAL A 120 2.52 11.42 -3.86
CA VAL A 120 3.62 12.39 -3.84
C VAL A 120 4.53 12.23 -5.06
N ILE A 121 5.02 11.02 -5.34
CA ILE A 121 5.96 10.82 -6.46
C ILE A 121 5.22 10.75 -7.80
N ALA A 122 4.29 9.82 -7.99
CA ALA A 122 3.68 9.64 -9.31
C ALA A 122 2.73 10.78 -9.69
N GLU A 123 1.77 11.13 -8.84
CA GLU A 123 0.81 12.20 -9.12
C GLU A 123 1.46 13.58 -9.08
N THR A 124 2.18 13.95 -8.02
CA THR A 124 2.65 15.34 -7.89
C THR A 124 3.90 15.62 -8.72
N TRP A 125 4.93 14.77 -8.66
CA TRP A 125 6.18 15.02 -9.40
C TRP A 125 6.06 14.68 -10.90
N PHE A 126 5.58 13.46 -11.21
CA PHE A 126 5.40 13.00 -12.59
C PHE A 126 4.03 13.36 -13.19
N GLU A 127 3.22 14.17 -12.51
CA GLU A 127 1.95 14.69 -13.02
C GLU A 127 0.97 13.61 -13.50
N LEU A 128 1.00 12.43 -12.87
CA LEU A 128 0.21 11.27 -13.32
C LEU A 128 -1.30 11.56 -13.36
N TRP A 129 -1.78 12.56 -12.62
CA TRP A 129 -3.17 13.03 -12.66
C TRP A 129 -3.62 13.51 -14.05
N ARG A 130 -2.69 13.87 -14.95
CA ARG A 130 -2.99 14.26 -16.33
C ARG A 130 -3.28 13.06 -17.23
N SER A 131 -2.91 11.85 -16.79
CA SER A 131 -3.07 10.63 -17.58
C SER A 131 -4.53 10.18 -17.63
N PRO A 132 -5.19 10.17 -18.80
CA PRO A 132 -6.58 9.73 -18.91
C PRO A 132 -6.76 8.23 -18.61
N VAL A 133 -5.68 7.45 -18.70
CA VAL A 133 -5.70 5.99 -18.53
C VAL A 133 -5.12 5.52 -17.20
N LEU A 134 -4.45 6.39 -16.43
CA LEU A 134 -3.85 6.04 -15.14
C LEU A 134 -4.44 6.81 -13.95
N LEU A 135 -5.15 7.91 -14.17
CA LEU A 135 -5.79 8.69 -13.10
C LEU A 135 -6.64 7.79 -12.18
N ASP A 136 -7.66 7.10 -12.72
CA ASP A 136 -8.51 6.25 -11.87
C ASP A 136 -7.86 4.91 -11.49
N PRO A 137 -7.28 4.13 -12.43
CA PRO A 137 -6.77 2.79 -12.09
C PRO A 137 -5.62 2.82 -11.09
N VAL A 138 -4.81 3.89 -11.09
CA VAL A 138 -3.65 4.03 -10.21
C VAL A 138 -3.94 4.98 -9.04
N LEU A 139 -4.23 6.25 -9.31
CA LEU A 139 -4.37 7.25 -8.24
C LEU A 139 -5.67 7.08 -7.46
N GLY A 140 -6.79 6.86 -8.17
CA GLY A 140 -8.07 6.52 -7.56
C GLY A 140 -7.98 5.26 -6.69
N SER A 141 -7.29 4.21 -7.19
CA SER A 141 -7.01 3.01 -6.40
C SER A 141 -6.14 3.29 -5.17
N ALA A 142 -5.06 4.08 -5.31
CA ALA A 142 -4.17 4.41 -4.21
C ALA A 142 -4.91 5.14 -3.07
N PHE A 143 -5.73 6.14 -3.41
CA PHE A 143 -6.59 6.81 -2.44
C PHE A 143 -7.59 5.86 -1.80
N ARG A 144 -8.31 5.06 -2.60
CA ARG A 144 -9.32 4.11 -2.09
C ARG A 144 -8.70 3.11 -1.11
N TYR A 145 -7.58 2.48 -1.47
CA TYR A 145 -6.92 1.50 -0.61
C TYR A 145 -6.34 2.17 0.64
N GLY A 146 -5.66 3.31 0.48
CA GLY A 146 -5.09 4.06 1.59
C GLY A 146 -6.17 4.51 2.58
N GLY A 147 -7.30 5.01 2.08
CA GLY A 147 -8.45 5.43 2.88
C GLY A 147 -9.09 4.27 3.65
N PHE A 148 -9.36 3.14 2.99
CA PHE A 148 -9.86 1.96 3.70
C PHE A 148 -8.89 1.47 4.78
N ILE A 149 -7.59 1.39 4.47
CA ILE A 149 -6.57 0.98 5.42
C ILE A 149 -6.49 1.96 6.60
N ALA A 150 -6.58 3.27 6.36
CA ALA A 150 -6.58 4.28 7.41
C ALA A 150 -7.79 4.13 8.35
N VAL A 151 -9.00 3.95 7.80
CA VAL A 151 -10.21 3.73 8.59
C VAL A 151 -10.11 2.43 9.41
N ILE A 152 -9.60 1.36 8.80
CA ILE A 152 -9.34 0.09 9.50
C ILE A 152 -8.33 0.32 10.64
N ALA A 153 -7.23 1.01 10.39
CA ALA A 153 -6.21 1.29 11.39
C ALA A 153 -6.76 2.12 12.56
N LEU A 154 -7.61 3.12 12.30
CA LEU A 154 -8.29 3.89 13.34
C LEU A 154 -9.23 3.02 14.17
N PHE A 155 -10.07 2.21 13.52
CA PHE A 155 -11.00 1.30 14.20
C PHE A 155 -10.26 0.27 15.06
N VAL A 156 -9.20 -0.34 14.52
CA VAL A 156 -8.36 -1.29 15.25
C VAL A 156 -7.63 -0.59 16.39
N GLY A 157 -7.08 0.59 16.14
CA GLY A 157 -6.33 1.41 17.09
C GLY A 157 -7.14 1.91 18.28
N ALA A 158 -8.46 2.10 18.12
CA ALA A 158 -9.36 2.50 19.19
C ALA A 158 -9.19 1.61 20.44
N ARG A 159 -9.22 2.24 21.61
CA ARG A 159 -9.05 1.57 22.92
C ARG A 159 -10.16 0.51 23.11
N GLU A 160 -9.82 -0.55 23.84
CA GLU A 160 -10.84 -1.45 24.37
C GLU A 160 -11.42 -0.78 25.62
N GLU A 161 -12.74 -0.82 25.79
CA GLU A 161 -13.40 -0.50 27.07
C GLU A 161 -13.16 -1.63 28.10
#